data_AF-A0A7J4K0Q9-F1
#
_entry.id   AF-A0A7J4K0Q9-F1
#
_cell.length_a   1.000
_cell.length_b   1.000
_cell.length_c   1.000
_cell.angle_alpha   90.00
_cell.angle_beta   90.00
_cell.angle_gamma   90.00
#
_symmetry.space_group_name_H-M   'P 1'
#
loop_
_entity.id
_entity.type
_entity.pdbx_description
1 polymer ?
#
loop_
_entity_poly.entity_id
_entity_poly.type
_entity_poly.pdbx_seq_one_letter_code
_entity_poly.pdbx_strand_id
1 'polypeptide(L)'
;MIPLAITIISIIGLAFSAYAIMEERKVRKDATYKPVCDINDRISCSKAFTSEYGKTFGISNSYGGIVFYTTILLAAYVAPQFVLPLAAVSVLGSVYLGYLQYFKLRTFCVVCTSIYAINIALLIAAL
;
A
#
# COMPACT_ATOMS: atom_id res chain seq x y z
N MET A 1 -25.63 -1.00 -1.48
CA MET A 1 -24.95 0.26 -1.12
C MET A 1 -23.50 0.03 -0.67
N ILE A 2 -23.22 -1.01 0.12
CA ILE A 2 -21.86 -1.44 0.55
C ILE A 2 -20.82 -1.57 -0.59
N PRO A 3 -21.11 -2.17 -1.77
CA PRO A 3 -20.07 -2.38 -2.78
C PRO A 3 -19.56 -1.07 -3.41
N LEU A 4 -20.35 0.01 -3.44
CA LEU A 4 -19.91 1.26 -4.06
C LEU A 4 -18.74 1.89 -3.29
N ALA A 5 -18.84 1.91 -1.95
CA ALA A 5 -17.77 2.44 -1.10
C ALA A 5 -16.49 1.61 -1.25
N ILE A 6 -16.60 0.28 -1.17
CA ILE A 6 -15.48 -0.65 -1.37
C ILE A 6 -14.83 -0.44 -2.73
N THR A 7 -15.63 -0.28 -3.80
CA THR A 7 -15.14 -0.05 -5.15
C THR A 7 -14.37 1.27 -5.25
N ILE A 8 -14.93 2.37 -4.73
CA ILE A 8 -14.25 3.68 -4.75
C ILE A 8 -12.92 3.62 -3.97
N ILE A 9 -12.95 3.05 -2.76
CA ILE A 9 -11.76 2.91 -1.91
C ILE A 9 -10.70 2.04 -2.60
N SER A 10 -11.10 0.94 -3.23
CA SER A 10 -10.19 0.04 -3.93
C SER A 10 -9.59 0.67 -5.19
N ILE A 11 -10.36 1.48 -5.94
CA ILE A 11 -9.83 2.25 -7.08
C ILE A 11 -8.78 3.26 -6.60
N ILE A 12 -9.03 3.95 -5.49
CA ILE A 12 -8.05 4.87 -4.90
C ILE A 12 -6.79 4.08 -4.45
N GLY A 13 -6.97 2.93 -3.79
CA GLY A 13 -5.88 2.03 -3.41
C GLY A 13 -5.04 1.56 -4.60
N LEU A 14 -5.68 1.21 -5.72
CA LEU A 14 -5.01 0.87 -6.97
C LEU A 14 -4.20 2.03 -7.53
N ALA A 15 -4.76 3.24 -7.54
CA ALA A 15 -4.05 4.42 -8.03
C ALA A 15 -2.78 4.70 -7.21
N PHE A 16 -2.87 4.63 -5.88
CA PHE A 16 -1.70 4.78 -5.00
C PHE A 16 -0.68 3.66 -5.18
N SER A 17 -1.13 2.41 -5.35
CA SER A 17 -0.25 1.27 -5.60
C SER A 17 0.45 1.37 -6.96
N ALA A 18 -0.25 1.85 -8.00
CA ALA A 18 0.32 2.10 -9.31
C ALA A 18 1.38 3.20 -9.26
N TYR A 19 1.08 4.30 -8.56
CA TYR A 19 2.05 5.36 -8.30
C TYR A 19 3.29 4.82 -7.57
N ALA A 20 3.09 4.03 -6.51
CA ALA A 20 4.19 3.40 -5.77
C ALA A 20 5.07 2.51 -6.68
N ILE A 21 4.48 1.70 -7.56
CA ILE A 21 5.24 0.89 -8.54
C ILE A 21 6.05 1.78 -9.49
N MET A 22 5.45 2.86 -9.99
CA MET A 22 6.14 3.78 -10.91
C MET A 22 7.36 4.40 -10.23
N GLU A 23 7.19 4.92 -9.02
CA GLU A 23 8.27 5.56 -8.27
C GLU A 23 9.32 4.54 -7.82
N GLU A 24 8.91 3.35 -7.34
CA GLU A 24 9.83 2.26 -7.01
C GLU A 24 10.70 1.88 -8.21
N ARG A 25 10.10 1.73 -9.40
CA ARG A 25 10.83 1.39 -10.62
C ARG A 25 11.86 2.46 -10.99
N LYS A 26 11.49 3.74 -10.91
CA LYS A 26 12.41 4.85 -11.22
C LYS A 26 13.57 4.91 -10.23
N VAL A 27 13.29 4.85 -8.93
CA VAL A 27 14.31 4.87 -7.86
C VAL A 27 15.26 3.67 -7.97
N ARG A 28 14.75 2.49 -8.34
CA ARG A 28 15.61 1.30 -8.55
C ARG A 28 16.45 1.38 -9.82
N LYS A 29 15.97 2.07 -10.85
CA LYS A 29 16.66 2.19 -12.14
C LYS A 29 17.73 3.30 -12.11
N ASP A 30 17.46 4.39 -11.41
CA ASP A 30 18.33 5.56 -11.31
C ASP A 30 18.42 6.03 -9.86
N ALA A 31 19.58 5.82 -9.25
CA ALA A 31 19.84 6.20 -7.86
C ALA A 31 19.89 7.73 -7.64
N THR A 32 19.98 8.52 -8.71
CA THR A 32 19.95 9.99 -8.64
C THR A 32 18.53 10.55 -8.72
N TYR A 33 17.56 9.72 -9.10
CA TYR A 33 16.16 10.11 -9.18
C TYR A 33 15.58 10.40 -7.79
N LYS A 34 14.93 11.55 -7.65
CA LYS A 34 14.24 11.97 -6.42
C LYS A 34 12.72 12.07 -6.67
N PRO A 35 11.93 11.17 -6.08
CA PRO A 35 10.47 11.25 -6.08
C PRO A 35 9.97 12.54 -5.42
N VAL A 36 8.80 13.02 -5.84
CA VAL A 36 8.13 14.17 -5.19
C VAL A 36 7.78 13.87 -3.73
N CYS A 37 7.51 12.60 -3.40
CA CYS A 37 7.23 12.18 -2.03
C CYS A 37 8.48 11.97 -1.17
N ASP A 38 9.66 12.32 -1.69
CA ASP A 38 10.94 12.38 -0.97
C ASP A 38 11.23 13.83 -0.55
N ILE A 39 10.70 14.23 0.61
CA ILE A 39 10.70 15.64 1.06
C ILE A 39 11.98 15.94 1.86
N ASN A 40 12.38 15.01 2.72
CA ASN A 40 13.57 15.13 3.55
C ASN A 40 14.03 13.75 4.03
N ASP A 41 15.13 13.69 4.78
CA ASP A 41 15.69 12.42 5.23
C ASP A 41 14.77 11.56 6.10
N ARG A 42 13.83 12.18 6.81
CA ARG A 42 12.82 11.50 7.63
C ARG A 42 11.53 11.23 6.87
N ILE A 43 11.30 11.87 5.71
CA ILE A 43 10.11 11.68 4.89
C ILE A 43 10.54 11.28 3.48
N SER A 44 10.80 9.98 3.30
CA SER A 44 11.38 9.43 2.08
C SER A 44 10.72 8.12 1.65
N CYS A 45 9.99 8.17 0.54
CA CYS A 45 9.50 6.97 -0.16
C CYS A 45 10.63 6.12 -0.71
N SER A 46 11.69 6.76 -1.21
CA SER A 46 12.85 6.08 -1.80
C SER A 46 13.48 5.12 -0.80
N LYS A 47 13.73 5.58 0.44
CA LYS A 47 14.26 4.74 1.53
C LYS A 47 13.33 3.57 1.86
N ALA A 48 12.02 3.77 1.83
CA ALA A 48 11.07 2.69 2.08
C ALA A 48 11.10 1.63 0.98
N PHE A 49 11.08 2.04 -0.30
CA PHE A 49 11.07 1.11 -1.44
C PHE A 49 12.38 0.37 -1.65
N THR A 50 13.53 1.00 -1.39
CA THR A 50 14.84 0.36 -1.55
C THR A 50 15.26 -0.49 -0.36
N SER A 51 14.55 -0.39 0.77
CA SER A 51 14.83 -1.19 1.96
C SER A 51 14.60 -2.68 1.78
N GLU A 52 15.18 -3.48 2.70
CA GLU A 52 14.90 -4.91 2.82
C GLU A 52 13.41 -5.22 3.02
N TYR A 53 12.67 -4.30 3.64
CA TYR A 53 11.23 -4.43 3.90
C TYR A 53 10.36 -3.92 2.75
N GLY A 54 10.94 -3.34 1.69
CA GLY A 54 10.23 -2.94 0.48
C GLY A 54 9.68 -4.14 -0.32
N LYS A 55 10.09 -5.35 0.06
CA LYS A 55 9.63 -6.62 -0.49
C LYS A 55 9.18 -7.54 0.63
N THR A 56 8.09 -8.29 0.40
CA THR A 56 7.59 -9.33 1.29
C THR A 56 7.62 -10.64 0.52
N PHE A 57 8.26 -11.67 1.08
CA PHE A 57 8.50 -12.96 0.39
C PHE A 57 9.12 -12.82 -1.01
N GLY A 58 10.03 -11.85 -1.19
CA GLY A 58 10.69 -11.58 -2.48
C GLY A 58 9.86 -10.78 -3.48
N ILE A 59 8.58 -10.53 -3.22
CA ILE A 59 7.67 -9.75 -4.06
C ILE A 59 7.64 -8.30 -3.56
N SER A 60 7.70 -7.33 -4.47
CA SER A 60 7.57 -5.91 -4.06
C SER A 60 6.19 -5.64 -3.47
N ASN A 61 6.17 -4.91 -2.36
CA ASN A 61 4.93 -4.56 -1.67
C ASN A 61 4.01 -3.72 -2.56
N SER A 62 4.57 -2.90 -3.45
CA SER A 62 3.83 -2.09 -4.42
C SER A 62 3.02 -2.97 -5.38
N TYR A 63 3.62 -4.08 -5.86
CA TYR A 63 2.89 -5.09 -6.64
C TYR A 63 1.85 -5.83 -5.81
N GLY A 64 2.19 -6.17 -4.56
CA GLY A 64 1.24 -6.76 -3.62
C GLY A 64 -0.02 -5.91 -3.46
N GLY A 65 0.13 -4.58 -3.39
CA GLY A 65 -0.99 -3.64 -3.35
C GLY A 65 -1.89 -3.72 -4.60
N ILE A 66 -1.32 -3.75 -5.81
CA ILE A 66 -2.11 -3.90 -7.05
C ILE A 66 -2.93 -5.20 -7.04
N VAL A 67 -2.28 -6.32 -6.70
CA VAL A 67 -2.96 -7.62 -6.65
C VAL A 67 -4.07 -7.57 -5.60
N PHE A 68 -3.77 -7.07 -4.41
CA PHE A 68 -4.73 -6.98 -3.30
C PHE A 68 -5.98 -6.17 -3.69
N TYR A 69 -5.83 -4.92 -4.15
CA TYR A 69 -6.99 -4.09 -4.46
C TYR A 69 -7.77 -4.59 -5.67
N THR A 70 -7.11 -5.24 -6.65
CA THR A 70 -7.80 -5.92 -7.75
C THR A 70 -8.62 -7.11 -7.23
N THR A 71 -8.06 -7.91 -6.32
CA THR A 71 -8.77 -9.02 -5.69
C THR A 71 -9.96 -8.54 -4.86
N ILE A 72 -9.82 -7.45 -4.10
CA ILE A 72 -10.92 -6.86 -3.33
C ILE A 72 -12.05 -6.40 -4.26
N LEU A 73 -11.72 -5.72 -5.38
CA LEU A 73 -12.72 -5.31 -6.36
C LEU A 73 -13.51 -6.51 -6.89
N LEU A 74 -12.83 -7.58 -7.30
CA LEU A 74 -13.51 -8.78 -7.80
C LEU A 74 -14.33 -9.47 -6.70
N ALA A 75 -13.75 -9.62 -5.51
CA ALA A 75 -14.41 -10.25 -4.37
C ALA A 75 -15.68 -9.50 -3.95
N ALA A 76 -15.69 -8.17 -4.02
CA ALA A 76 -16.86 -7.35 -3.68
C ALA A 76 -18.12 -7.69 -4.50
N TYR A 77 -17.96 -8.19 -5.72
CA TYR A 77 -19.09 -8.56 -6.59
C TYR A 77 -19.31 -10.07 -6.71
N VAL A 78 -18.25 -10.89 -6.65
CA VAL A 78 -18.33 -12.34 -6.90
C VAL A 78 -18.40 -13.15 -5.60
N ALA A 79 -17.69 -12.71 -4.55
CA ALA A 79 -17.53 -13.48 -3.31
C ALA A 79 -17.34 -12.54 -2.10
N PRO A 80 -18.37 -11.74 -1.76
CA PRO A 80 -18.26 -10.65 -0.79
C PRO A 80 -17.87 -11.11 0.61
N GLN A 81 -18.14 -12.37 0.97
CA GLN A 81 -17.74 -12.97 2.25
C GLN A 81 -16.21 -12.94 2.49
N PHE A 82 -15.40 -12.83 1.44
CA PHE A 82 -13.93 -12.75 1.58
C PHE A 82 -13.41 -11.33 1.76
N VAL A 83 -14.21 -10.28 1.52
CA VAL A 83 -13.73 -8.90 1.59
C VAL A 83 -13.30 -8.52 3.01
N LEU A 84 -14.13 -8.82 4.01
CA LEU A 84 -13.83 -8.51 5.42
C LEU A 84 -12.53 -9.18 5.91
N PRO A 85 -12.34 -10.52 5.78
CA PRO A 85 -11.09 -11.15 6.25
C PRO A 85 -9.86 -10.65 5.47
N LEU A 86 -9.97 -10.40 4.16
CA LEU A 86 -8.86 -9.85 3.37
C LEU A 86 -8.51 -8.43 3.83
N ALA A 87 -9.50 -7.58 4.10
CA ALA A 87 -9.28 -6.23 4.64
C ALA A 87 -8.67 -6.26 6.05
N ALA A 88 -9.08 -7.20 6.90
CA ALA A 88 -8.48 -7.36 8.23
C ALA A 88 -7.00 -7.73 8.12
N VAL A 89 -6.66 -8.68 7.23
CA VAL A 89 -5.26 -9.06 6.97
C VAL A 89 -4.45 -7.89 6.43
N SER A 90 -5.00 -7.06 5.54
CA SER A 90 -4.29 -5.90 5.00
C SER A 90 -4.01 -4.83 6.06
N VAL A 91 -4.92 -4.62 7.01
CA VAL A 91 -4.69 -3.73 8.17
C VAL A 91 -3.60 -4.28 9.07
N LEU A 92 -3.60 -5.59 9.38
CA LEU A 92 -2.52 -6.21 10.17
C LEU A 92 -1.16 -6.04 9.49
N GLY A 93 -1.09 -6.28 8.18
CA GLY A 93 0.11 -6.04 7.38
C GLY A 93 0.54 -4.57 7.38
N SER A 94 -0.41 -3.64 7.33
CA SER A 94 -0.16 -2.20 7.37
C SER A 94 0.42 -1.76 8.72
N VAL A 95 -0.11 -2.28 9.83
CA VAL A 95 0.44 -2.03 11.17
C VAL A 95 1.87 -2.55 11.28
N TYR A 96 2.13 -3.76 10.77
CA TYR A 96 3.47 -4.34 10.77
C TYR A 96 4.47 -3.53 9.95
N LEU A 97 4.12 -3.18 8.70
CA LEU A 97 4.98 -2.37 7.84
C LEU A 97 5.16 -0.94 8.38
N GLY A 98 4.11 -0.36 8.98
CA GLY A 98 4.18 0.93 9.67
C GLY A 98 5.15 0.88 10.86
N TYR A 99 5.12 -0.20 11.65
CA TYR A 99 6.09 -0.43 12.72
C TYR A 99 7.52 -0.49 12.17
N LEU A 100 7.78 -1.26 11.11
CA LEU A 100 9.10 -1.36 10.50
C LEU A 100 9.59 0.00 9.97
N GLN A 101 8.70 0.74 9.32
CA GLN A 101 8.97 2.06 8.76
C GLN A 101 9.41 3.05 9.85
N TYR A 102 8.65 3.11 10.96
CA TYR A 102 8.93 4.05 12.04
C TYR A 102 10.13 3.63 12.90
N PHE A 103 10.19 2.37 13.33
CA PHE A 103 11.18 1.92 14.31
C PHE A 103 12.49 1.42 13.70
N LYS A 104 12.44 0.68 12.59
CA LYS A 104 13.65 0.10 11.96
C LYS A 104 14.26 1.07 10.95
N LEU A 105 13.44 1.58 10.03
CA LEU A 105 13.90 2.45 8.95
C LEU A 105 14.02 3.92 9.35
N ARG A 106 13.34 4.35 10.43
CA ARG A 106 13.31 5.74 10.91
C ARG A 106 12.97 6.75 9.81
N THR A 107 12.11 6.36 8.88
CA THR A 107 11.61 7.19 7.78
C THR A 107 10.09 7.14 7.77
N PHE A 108 9.45 8.09 7.11
CA PHE A 108 8.00 8.19 6.94
C PHE A 108 7.71 8.27 5.44
N CYS A 109 7.03 7.28 4.90
CA CYS A 109 6.67 7.23 3.49
C CYS A 109 5.21 7.68 3.35
N VAL A 110 4.99 8.89 2.83
CA VAL A 110 3.65 9.46 2.67
C VAL A 110 2.74 8.53 1.87
N VAL A 111 3.23 7.99 0.76
CA VAL A 111 2.48 7.08 -0.13
C VAL A 111 2.08 5.79 0.62
N CYS A 112 3.01 5.21 1.37
CA CYS A 112 2.78 3.98 2.12
C CYS A 112 1.75 4.22 3.23
N THR A 113 1.90 5.33 3.97
CA THR A 113 0.95 5.71 5.02
C THR A 113 -0.44 6.00 4.46
N SER A 114 -0.54 6.61 3.27
CA SER A 114 -1.82 6.75 2.57
C SER A 114 -2.46 5.40 2.25
N ILE A 115 -1.68 4.42 1.78
CA ILE A 115 -2.16 3.04 1.55
C ILE A 115 -2.63 2.39 2.86
N TYR A 116 -1.95 2.62 3.99
CA TYR A 116 -2.38 2.11 5.28
C TYR A 116 -3.72 2.72 5.72
N ALA A 117 -3.90 4.03 5.52
CA ALA A 117 -5.17 4.70 5.79
C ALA A 117 -6.30 4.16 4.88
N ILE A 118 -6.01 3.89 3.60
CA ILE A 118 -6.96 3.28 2.67
C ILE A 118 -7.35 1.86 3.13
N ASN A 119 -6.40 1.05 3.61
CA ASN A 119 -6.69 -0.28 4.15
C ASN A 119 -7.60 -0.23 5.39
N ILE A 120 -7.39 0.74 6.28
CA ILE A 120 -8.27 0.95 7.44
C ILE A 120 -9.67 1.38 6.98
N ALA A 121 -9.77 2.33 6.04
CA ALA A 121 -11.04 2.75 5.48
C ALA A 121 -11.78 1.58 4.79
N LEU A 122 -11.04 0.72 4.09
CA LEU A 122 -11.58 -0.49 3.48
C LEU A 122 -12.14 -1.47 4.52
N LEU A 123 -11.42 -1.70 5.62
CA LEU A 123 -11.90 -2.54 6.72
C LEU A 123 -13.18 -1.97 7.34
N ILE A 124 -13.23 -0.66 7.59
CA ILE A 124 -14.42 0.01 8.12
C ILE A 124 -15.61 -0.12 7.16
N ALA A 125 -15.39 0.02 5.84
CA ALA A 125 -16.43 -0.13 4.83
C ALA A 125 -16.91 -1.59 4.66
N ALA A 126 -16.14 -2.57 5.12
CA ALA A 126 -16.46 -3.99 5.05
C ALA A 126 -17.15 -4.54 6.31
N LEU A 127 -17.17 -3.77 7.41
CA LEU A 127 -17.91 -4.04 8.65
C LEU A 127 -19.39 -3.64 8.52
#